data_AF-K3WPK6-F1
#
_entry.id   AF-K3WPK6-F1
#
_cell.length_a   1.000
_cell.length_b   1.000
_cell.length_c   1.000
_cell.angle_alpha   90.00
_cell.angle_beta   90.00
_cell.angle_gamma   90.00
#
_symmetry.space_group_name_H-M   'P 1'
#
loop_
_entity.id
_entity.type
_entity.pdbx_description
1 polymer ?
#
loop_
_entity_poly.entity_id
_entity_poly.type
_entity_poly.pdbx_seq_one_letter_code
_entity_poly.pdbx_strand_id
1 'polypeptide(L)'
;MTSKIGNIRRFRSDDMLTDLDAYTSSQSRQTRGLVAAATAAISNDRLREKENMADFISKKREMFLVQMSLDTKREEIRKLEEKAQLKEEALKKSELMLEEDAVRFDTFLKENDKKAHEAIKRAEKETKAKADKVQEIKKLNQQIQLVQSDMSKLTEQLQDCLQYKAFLDELTPPEYEVEQLDTKRQRQMQRLQKRKDKILAEWEVQKVRTLAEIEEREKIEKDRPEKDTKSNNKKKPEKSSKSKEIIVPPMPNLDHMALTSSGEEIPMYFQHPQQLLDIFTALEESNLFLIQNSQETEQTLEELKQNFRETKKTMDRKTQALKQNIDELQLQIEQEETKANQLRQRSQGGTGENAQERMLKELQDRVLEVYKRCGFEAETNSSTLYMLTDLEARLEDLLSAIEQMPEEYVAKAEKEKEKERRERVRQERISQQQKMYEERMKKSMERSMQAPKKRKGRQVMWRSHPERHIKHAEDEDKVDQGDEADHQHFTW
;
A
#
# COMPACT_ATOMS: atom_id res chain seq x y z
N MET A 1 43.06 -55.91 -22.70
CA MET A 1 44.47 -55.76 -22.29
C MET A 1 45.04 -57.14 -21.99
N THR A 2 46.00 -57.55 -22.81
CA THR A 2 47.10 -58.51 -22.55
C THR A 2 46.89 -59.65 -21.54
N SER A 3 46.61 -60.85 -22.05
CA SER A 3 46.83 -62.13 -21.34
C SER A 3 48.22 -62.67 -21.69
N LYS A 4 49.10 -62.80 -20.68
CA LYS A 4 50.35 -63.58 -20.77
C LYS A 4 50.11 -64.94 -20.11
N ILE A 5 50.08 -65.98 -20.94
CA ILE A 5 50.04 -67.38 -20.54
C ILE A 5 51.48 -67.82 -20.21
N GLY A 6 51.69 -68.25 -18.97
CA GLY A 6 52.94 -68.85 -18.50
C GLY A 6 52.91 -70.38 -18.64
N ASN A 7 53.85 -70.90 -19.41
CA ASN A 7 54.18 -72.32 -19.57
C ASN A 7 54.63 -72.95 -18.25
N ILE A 8 54.07 -74.10 -17.87
CA ILE A 8 54.72 -75.09 -16.99
C ILE A 8 54.59 -76.49 -17.62
N ARG A 9 55.76 -77.08 -17.89
CA ARG A 9 55.97 -78.41 -18.49
C ARG A 9 55.44 -79.50 -17.55
N ARG A 10 54.54 -80.35 -18.05
CA ARG A 10 54.30 -81.68 -17.46
C ARG A 10 55.45 -82.60 -17.85
N PHE A 11 56.17 -83.10 -16.85
CA PHE A 11 57.14 -84.18 -17.03
C PHE A 11 56.33 -85.47 -17.29
N ARG A 12 56.44 -86.01 -18.51
CA ARG A 12 56.04 -87.37 -18.86
C ARG A 12 57.22 -88.28 -18.52
N SER A 13 57.00 -89.27 -17.69
CA SER A 13 57.87 -90.44 -17.53
C SER A 13 57.11 -91.65 -18.05
N ASP A 14 57.06 -91.76 -19.38
CA ASP A 14 56.91 -93.01 -20.13
C ASP A 14 58.29 -93.30 -20.70
N ASP A 15 59.03 -94.18 -20.03
CA ASP A 15 59.99 -95.12 -20.63
C ASP A 15 60.64 -95.93 -19.49
N MET A 16 60.96 -97.18 -19.79
CA MET A 16 61.48 -98.24 -18.88
C MET A 16 60.42 -99.17 -18.30
N LEU A 17 59.67 -99.83 -19.19
CA LEU A 17 59.11 -101.16 -18.90
C LEU A 17 59.47 -102.12 -20.04
N THR A 18 60.75 -102.46 -20.15
CA THR A 18 61.20 -103.71 -20.77
C THR A 18 62.37 -104.24 -19.96
N ASP A 19 62.37 -105.56 -19.79
CA ASP A 19 63.49 -106.39 -19.32
C ASP A 19 63.56 -106.66 -17.81
N LEU A 20 62.61 -107.45 -17.30
CA LEU A 20 62.85 -108.28 -16.10
C LEU A 20 62.02 -109.57 -16.08
N ASP A 21 62.02 -110.33 -17.18
CA ASP A 21 61.43 -111.69 -17.23
C ASP A 21 62.42 -112.76 -17.73
N ALA A 22 63.72 -112.44 -17.82
CA ALA A 22 64.74 -113.32 -18.41
C ALA A 22 65.83 -113.83 -17.45
N TYR A 23 65.68 -113.69 -16.12
CA TYR A 23 66.77 -114.04 -15.18
C TYR A 23 66.45 -115.06 -14.08
N THR A 24 65.24 -115.62 -14.03
CA THR A 24 64.87 -116.64 -13.01
C THR A 24 64.72 -118.06 -13.56
N SER A 25 65.11 -118.31 -14.82
CA SER A 25 64.97 -119.62 -15.47
C SER A 25 66.30 -120.37 -15.76
N SER A 26 67.46 -119.82 -15.36
CA SER A 26 68.78 -120.43 -15.65
C SER A 26 69.47 -121.12 -14.47
N GLN A 27 69.02 -120.95 -13.22
CA GLN A 27 69.65 -121.57 -12.04
C GLN A 27 69.03 -122.89 -11.57
N SER A 28 67.86 -123.31 -12.09
CA SER A 28 67.21 -124.57 -11.67
C SER A 28 67.68 -125.82 -12.43
N ARG A 29 68.51 -125.67 -13.48
CA ARG A 29 69.06 -126.79 -14.27
C ARG A 29 70.45 -127.27 -13.82
N GLN A 30 71.23 -126.45 -13.12
CA GLN A 30 72.57 -126.84 -12.62
C GLN A 30 72.55 -127.57 -11.27
N THR A 31 71.51 -127.39 -10.46
CA THR A 31 71.39 -128.05 -9.14
C THR A 31 70.97 -129.52 -9.23
N ARG A 32 70.26 -129.93 -10.31
CA ARG A 32 69.88 -131.34 -10.55
C ARG A 32 71.06 -132.24 -10.91
N GLY A 33 72.08 -131.70 -11.59
CA GLY A 33 73.30 -132.44 -11.96
C GLY A 33 74.22 -132.73 -10.78
N LEU A 34 74.32 -131.79 -9.82
CA LEU A 34 75.13 -131.96 -8.60
C LEU A 34 74.54 -132.99 -7.63
N VAL A 35 73.22 -133.04 -7.50
CA VAL A 35 72.53 -134.05 -6.68
C VAL A 35 72.68 -135.45 -7.30
N ALA A 36 72.62 -135.56 -8.63
CA ALA A 36 72.84 -136.83 -9.34
C ALA A 36 74.30 -137.33 -9.21
N ALA A 37 75.28 -136.43 -9.26
CA ALA A 37 76.69 -136.77 -9.05
C ALA A 37 77.00 -137.19 -7.60
N ALA A 38 76.38 -136.54 -6.60
CA ALA A 38 76.50 -136.91 -5.20
C ALA A 38 75.88 -138.29 -4.92
N THR A 39 74.74 -138.63 -5.53
CA THR A 39 74.14 -139.97 -5.39
C THR A 39 74.95 -141.07 -6.08
N ALA A 40 75.64 -140.76 -7.19
CA ALA A 40 76.50 -141.72 -7.90
C ALA A 40 77.82 -142.01 -7.16
N ALA A 41 78.37 -141.03 -6.43
CA ALA A 41 79.55 -141.21 -5.60
C ALA A 41 79.29 -142.11 -4.37
N ILE A 42 78.09 -142.03 -3.77
CA ILE A 42 77.71 -142.82 -2.59
C ILE A 42 77.49 -144.31 -2.95
N SER A 43 77.15 -144.63 -4.20
CA SER A 43 76.91 -146.01 -4.65
C SER A 43 78.17 -146.83 -4.97
N ASN A 44 79.34 -146.21 -5.14
CA ASN A 44 80.59 -146.90 -5.52
C ASN A 44 81.53 -147.25 -4.35
N ASP A 45 81.18 -146.90 -3.10
CA ASP A 45 82.06 -147.07 -1.93
C ASP A 45 81.75 -148.32 -1.07
N ARG A 46 81.18 -149.37 -1.70
CA ARG A 46 80.84 -150.65 -1.03
C ARG A 46 81.82 -151.80 -1.32
N LEU A 47 83.02 -151.51 -1.83
CA LEU A 47 84.09 -152.50 -1.96
C LEU A 47 84.93 -152.53 -0.68
N ARG A 48 84.67 -153.56 0.12
CA ARG A 48 85.20 -153.85 1.44
C ARG A 48 86.68 -154.28 1.35
N GLU A 49 87.60 -153.33 1.46
CA GLU A 49 88.99 -153.59 1.85
C GLU A 49 89.15 -153.27 3.35
N LYS A 50 89.88 -154.11 4.07
CA LYS A 50 89.98 -154.05 5.54
C LYS A 50 90.75 -152.78 5.96
N GLU A 51 90.03 -151.72 6.31
CA GLU A 51 90.60 -150.46 6.81
C GLU A 51 91.40 -150.68 8.10
N ASN A 52 92.58 -150.05 8.16
CA ASN A 52 93.45 -150.03 9.33
C ASN A 52 92.87 -149.04 10.37
N MET A 53 92.89 -149.38 11.66
CA MET A 53 92.20 -148.62 12.73
C MET A 53 92.51 -147.11 12.72
N ALA A 54 93.70 -146.71 12.26
CA ALA A 54 94.12 -145.31 12.16
C ALA A 54 93.33 -144.50 11.12
N ASP A 55 92.99 -145.08 9.97
CA ASP A 55 92.29 -144.38 8.88
C ASP A 55 90.82 -144.16 9.22
N PHE A 56 90.20 -145.11 9.93
CA PHE A 56 88.85 -144.94 10.48
C PHE A 56 88.81 -143.79 11.48
N ILE A 57 89.84 -143.68 12.35
CA ILE A 57 89.97 -142.57 13.30
C ILE A 57 90.20 -141.24 12.56
N SER A 58 90.99 -141.23 11.48
CA SER A 58 91.24 -140.03 10.67
C SER A 58 89.97 -139.55 9.94
N LYS A 59 89.26 -140.44 9.23
CA LYS A 59 87.96 -140.13 8.60
C LYS A 59 86.92 -139.67 9.61
N LYS A 60 86.88 -140.25 10.81
CA LYS A 60 86.00 -139.80 11.91
C LYS A 60 86.36 -138.39 12.40
N ARG A 61 87.66 -138.06 12.48
CA ARG A 61 88.13 -136.71 12.83
C ARG A 61 87.85 -135.69 11.73
N GLU A 62 88.08 -136.03 10.46
CA GLU A 62 87.72 -135.17 9.33
C GLU A 62 86.22 -134.95 9.25
N MET A 63 85.42 -136.01 9.39
CA MET A 63 83.96 -135.89 9.46
C MET A 63 83.53 -135.03 10.65
N PHE A 64 84.18 -135.14 11.81
CA PHE A 64 83.90 -134.29 12.97
C PHE A 64 84.30 -132.83 12.74
N LEU A 65 85.44 -132.55 12.11
CA LEU A 65 85.88 -131.19 11.77
C LEU A 65 84.96 -130.54 10.73
N VAL A 66 84.59 -131.29 9.69
CA VAL A 66 83.60 -130.83 8.70
C VAL A 66 82.27 -130.58 9.39
N GLN A 67 81.79 -131.51 10.21
CA GLN A 67 80.57 -131.33 11.00
C GLN A 67 80.64 -130.07 11.89
N MET A 68 81.74 -129.89 12.64
CA MET A 68 81.96 -128.73 13.51
C MET A 68 82.00 -127.42 12.71
N SER A 69 82.67 -127.39 11.54
CA SER A 69 82.71 -126.23 10.64
C SER A 69 81.35 -125.92 9.98
N LEU A 70 80.59 -126.95 9.62
CA LEU A 70 79.24 -126.83 9.09
C LEU A 70 78.31 -126.30 10.17
N ASP A 71 78.46 -126.78 11.40
CA ASP A 71 77.72 -126.29 12.56
C ASP A 71 78.11 -124.85 12.91
N THR A 72 79.39 -124.46 12.85
CA THR A 72 79.80 -123.06 13.03
C THR A 72 79.27 -122.15 11.92
N LYS A 73 79.27 -122.62 10.66
CA LYS A 73 78.72 -121.86 9.52
C LYS A 73 77.20 -121.77 9.58
N ARG A 74 76.50 -122.82 10.01
CA ARG A 74 75.06 -122.79 10.29
C ARG A 74 74.74 -121.82 11.41
N GLU A 75 75.53 -121.79 12.48
CA GLU A 75 75.39 -120.84 13.59
C GLU A 75 75.61 -119.38 13.11
N GLU A 76 76.62 -119.15 12.26
CA GLU A 76 76.94 -117.85 11.69
C GLU A 76 75.86 -117.37 10.69
N ILE A 77 75.37 -118.26 9.82
CA ILE A 77 74.23 -118.00 8.92
C ILE A 77 73.00 -117.66 9.76
N ARG A 78 72.68 -118.45 10.78
CA ARG A 78 71.54 -118.18 11.67
C ARG A 78 71.64 -116.82 12.35
N LYS A 79 72.83 -116.41 12.81
CA LYS A 79 73.07 -115.07 13.39
C LYS A 79 72.90 -113.94 12.36
N LEU A 80 73.32 -114.16 11.12
CA LEU A 80 73.15 -113.17 10.04
C LEU A 80 71.69 -113.08 9.59
N GLU A 81 70.99 -114.21 9.50
CA GLU A 81 69.55 -114.29 9.23
C GLU A 81 68.76 -113.57 10.32
N GLU A 82 69.08 -113.78 11.61
CA GLU A 82 68.45 -113.06 12.71
C GLU A 82 68.69 -111.54 12.63
N LYS A 83 69.92 -111.10 12.33
CA LYS A 83 70.23 -109.68 12.10
C LYS A 83 69.53 -109.11 10.86
N ALA A 84 69.38 -109.90 9.80
CA ALA A 84 68.68 -109.50 8.59
C ALA A 84 67.18 -109.36 8.85
N GLN A 85 66.57 -110.31 9.57
CA GLN A 85 65.17 -110.27 9.99
C GLN A 85 64.89 -109.05 10.87
N LEU A 86 65.74 -108.77 11.88
CA LEU A 86 65.59 -107.57 12.71
C LEU A 86 65.66 -106.28 11.89
N LYS A 87 66.55 -106.20 10.90
CA LYS A 87 66.63 -105.04 9.99
C LYS A 87 65.43 -104.95 9.08
N GLU A 88 64.94 -106.07 8.54
CA GLU A 88 63.76 -106.12 7.69
C GLU A 88 62.50 -105.72 8.47
N GLU A 89 62.35 -106.20 9.71
CA GLU A 89 61.28 -105.76 10.61
C GLU A 89 61.38 -104.28 10.97
N ALA A 90 62.59 -103.77 11.21
CA ALA A 90 62.81 -102.34 11.45
C ALA A 90 62.47 -101.49 10.22
N LEU A 91 62.86 -101.93 9.02
CA LEU A 91 62.53 -101.26 7.76
C LEU A 91 61.02 -101.28 7.50
N LYS A 92 60.36 -102.44 7.65
CA LYS A 92 58.91 -102.56 7.51
C LYS A 92 58.17 -101.65 8.49
N LYS A 93 58.62 -101.56 9.75
CA LYS A 93 58.06 -100.62 10.73
C LYS A 93 58.26 -99.16 10.28
N SER A 94 59.43 -98.80 9.74
CA SER A 94 59.67 -97.44 9.24
C SER A 94 58.85 -97.12 7.99
N GLU A 95 58.67 -98.08 7.08
CA GLU A 95 57.84 -97.96 5.88
C GLU A 95 56.38 -97.76 6.26
N LEU A 96 55.84 -98.58 7.16
CA LEU A 96 54.49 -98.41 7.70
C LEU A 96 54.30 -97.03 8.36
N MET A 97 55.28 -96.55 9.14
CA MET A 97 55.20 -95.23 9.75
C MET A 97 55.20 -94.10 8.72
N LEU A 98 55.97 -94.24 7.63
CA LEU A 98 55.96 -93.28 6.52
C LEU A 98 54.66 -93.32 5.71
N GLU A 99 54.11 -94.51 5.48
CA GLU A 99 52.80 -94.68 4.83
C GLU A 99 51.68 -94.06 5.69
N GLU A 100 51.69 -94.30 7.00
CA GLU A 100 50.77 -93.67 7.94
C GLU A 100 50.91 -92.14 7.91
N ASP A 101 52.14 -91.61 7.92
CA ASP A 101 52.39 -90.18 7.80
C ASP A 101 51.89 -89.62 6.48
N ALA A 102 52.10 -90.31 5.35
CA ALA A 102 51.57 -89.89 4.05
C ALA A 102 50.04 -89.82 4.05
N VAL A 103 49.36 -90.81 4.64
CA VAL A 103 47.91 -90.80 4.82
C VAL A 103 47.47 -89.66 5.75
N ARG A 104 48.21 -89.40 6.84
CA ARG A 104 47.97 -88.26 7.74
C ARG A 104 48.12 -86.92 7.03
N PHE A 105 49.12 -86.76 6.15
CA PHE A 105 49.32 -85.55 5.36
C PHE A 105 48.21 -85.36 4.33
N ASP A 106 47.82 -86.40 3.60
CA ASP A 106 46.75 -86.34 2.63
C ASP A 106 45.39 -86.01 3.27
N THR A 107 45.12 -86.59 4.44
CA THR A 107 43.92 -86.26 5.23
C THR A 107 43.98 -84.82 5.74
N PHE A 108 45.14 -84.35 6.20
CA PHE A 108 45.34 -82.97 6.62
C PHE A 108 45.11 -81.97 5.47
N LEU A 109 45.64 -82.24 4.26
CA LEU A 109 45.43 -81.40 3.09
C LEU A 109 43.95 -81.35 2.70
N LYS A 110 43.27 -82.51 2.65
CA LYS A 110 41.83 -82.56 2.38
C LYS A 110 41.01 -81.80 3.41
N GLU A 111 41.37 -81.89 4.69
CA GLU A 111 40.72 -81.13 5.75
C GLU A 111 41.02 -79.64 5.67
N ASN A 112 42.24 -79.24 5.32
CA ASN A 112 42.63 -77.85 5.17
C ASN A 112 41.90 -77.22 3.97
N ASP A 113 41.90 -77.88 2.82
CA ASP A 113 41.18 -77.45 1.62
C ASP A 113 39.67 -77.36 1.90
N LYS A 114 39.11 -78.34 2.62
CA LYS A 114 37.71 -78.29 3.05
C LYS A 114 37.45 -77.10 3.98
N LYS A 115 38.31 -76.84 4.97
CA LYS A 115 38.20 -75.68 5.87
C LYS A 115 38.31 -74.36 5.10
N ALA A 116 39.23 -74.26 4.13
CA ALA A 116 39.40 -73.09 3.28
C ALA A 116 38.16 -72.84 2.40
N HIS A 117 37.64 -73.88 1.75
CA HIS A 117 36.39 -73.79 0.97
C HIS A 117 35.19 -73.43 1.84
N GLU A 118 35.07 -74.00 3.04
CA GLU A 118 34.02 -73.63 3.98
C GLU A 118 34.16 -72.16 4.44
N ALA A 119 35.38 -71.66 4.66
CA ALA A 119 35.62 -70.26 5.00
C ALA A 119 35.23 -69.31 3.86
N ILE A 120 35.61 -69.63 2.61
CA ILE A 120 35.20 -68.88 1.41
C ILE A 120 33.67 -68.87 1.30
N LYS A 121 33.02 -70.03 1.44
CA LYS A 121 31.56 -70.13 1.37
C LYS A 121 30.85 -69.36 2.47
N ARG A 122 31.41 -69.30 3.69
CA ARG A 122 30.88 -68.44 4.77
C ARG A 122 31.04 -66.96 4.42
N ALA A 123 32.21 -66.54 3.92
CA ALA A 123 32.45 -65.16 3.49
C ALA A 123 31.54 -64.72 2.33
N GLU A 124 31.32 -65.60 1.33
CA GLU A 124 30.39 -65.37 0.23
C GLU A 124 28.93 -65.24 0.71
N LYS A 125 28.51 -66.08 1.66
CA LYS A 125 27.18 -65.97 2.26
C LYS A 125 27.01 -64.67 3.03
N GLU A 126 28.00 -64.28 3.82
CA GLU A 126 27.97 -63.02 4.59
C GLU A 126 27.99 -61.79 3.67
N THR A 127 28.81 -61.80 2.62
CA THR A 127 28.82 -60.71 1.63
C THR A 127 27.52 -60.62 0.85
N LYS A 128 26.92 -61.75 0.49
CA LYS A 128 25.57 -61.78 -0.11
C LYS A 128 24.52 -61.21 0.85
N ALA A 129 24.49 -61.65 2.11
CA ALA A 129 23.56 -61.14 3.11
C ALA A 129 23.75 -59.63 3.36
N LYS A 130 24.99 -59.14 3.34
CA LYS A 130 25.30 -57.70 3.41
C LYS A 130 24.75 -56.96 2.18
N ALA A 131 24.95 -57.50 0.98
CA ALA A 131 24.45 -56.89 -0.25
C ALA A 131 22.91 -56.80 -0.26
N ASP A 132 22.23 -57.86 0.17
CA ASP A 132 20.77 -57.91 0.28
C ASP A 132 20.26 -56.85 1.27
N LYS A 133 20.88 -56.73 2.46
CA LYS A 133 20.55 -55.67 3.43
C LYS A 133 20.81 -54.27 2.88
N VAL A 134 21.89 -54.05 2.13
CA VAL A 134 22.16 -52.76 1.50
C VAL A 134 21.10 -52.40 0.46
N GLN A 135 20.59 -53.39 -0.30
CA GLN A 135 19.48 -53.16 -1.22
C GLN A 135 18.19 -52.82 -0.48
N GLU A 136 17.91 -53.49 0.64
CA GLU A 136 16.75 -53.19 1.48
C GLU A 136 16.83 -51.78 2.09
N ILE A 137 17.99 -51.38 2.61
CA ILE A 137 18.23 -50.00 3.08
C ILE A 137 17.98 -48.99 1.96
N LYS A 138 18.44 -49.26 0.72
CA LYS A 138 18.17 -48.38 -0.43
C LYS A 138 16.67 -48.25 -0.72
N LYS A 139 15.92 -49.36 -0.68
CA LYS A 139 14.46 -49.35 -0.87
C LYS A 139 13.75 -48.55 0.22
N LEU A 140 14.11 -48.78 1.48
CA LEU A 140 13.55 -48.03 2.62
C LEU A 140 13.88 -46.54 2.52
N ASN A 141 15.11 -46.16 2.16
CA ASN A 141 15.48 -44.77 1.97
C ASN A 141 14.67 -44.10 0.85
N GLN A 142 14.41 -44.80 -0.25
CA GLN A 142 13.53 -44.29 -1.32
C GLN A 142 12.10 -44.09 -0.81
N GLN A 143 11.56 -45.03 -0.02
CA GLN A 143 10.22 -44.89 0.58
C GLN A 143 10.16 -43.71 1.55
N ILE A 144 11.19 -43.51 2.38
CA ILE A 144 11.29 -42.36 3.29
C ILE A 144 11.28 -41.06 2.48
N GLN A 145 12.06 -40.97 1.40
CA GLN A 145 12.09 -39.79 0.55
C GLN A 145 10.73 -39.50 -0.11
N LEU A 146 10.03 -40.54 -0.59
CA LEU A 146 8.67 -40.39 -1.14
C LEU A 146 7.71 -39.83 -0.10
N VAL A 147 7.67 -40.45 1.09
CA VAL A 147 6.81 -40.00 2.20
C VAL A 147 7.17 -38.59 2.64
N GLN A 148 8.46 -38.24 2.72
CA GLN A 148 8.90 -36.88 3.05
C GLN A 148 8.44 -35.86 2.01
N SER A 149 8.53 -36.21 0.71
CA SER A 149 8.06 -35.34 -0.37
C SER A 149 6.55 -35.13 -0.32
N ASP A 150 5.78 -36.17 -0.03
CA ASP A 150 4.33 -36.09 0.10
C ASP A 150 3.91 -35.36 1.38
N MET A 151 4.63 -35.56 2.48
CA MET A 151 4.43 -34.82 3.71
C MET A 151 4.70 -33.32 3.50
N SER A 152 5.72 -32.97 2.72
CA SER A 152 6.02 -31.57 2.36
C SER A 152 4.89 -30.96 1.52
N LYS A 153 4.41 -31.66 0.48
CA LYS A 153 3.27 -31.20 -0.34
C LYS A 153 2.00 -31.03 0.48
N LEU A 154 1.69 -32.00 1.35
CA LEU A 154 0.51 -31.93 2.23
C LEU A 154 0.63 -30.81 3.26
N THR A 155 1.84 -30.52 3.73
CA THR A 155 2.09 -29.40 4.65
C THR A 155 1.87 -28.05 3.96
N GLU A 156 2.33 -27.90 2.72
CA GLU A 156 2.09 -26.71 1.90
C GLU A 156 0.59 -26.54 1.62
N GLN A 157 -0.10 -27.59 1.18
CA GLN A 157 -1.55 -27.58 0.99
C GLN A 157 -2.31 -27.24 2.28
N LEU A 158 -1.87 -27.76 3.42
CA LEU A 158 -2.46 -27.42 4.71
C LEU A 158 -2.24 -25.94 5.05
N GLN A 159 -1.04 -25.41 4.77
CA GLN A 159 -0.75 -24.00 4.99
C GLN A 159 -1.65 -23.11 4.13
N ASP A 160 -1.85 -23.45 2.85
CA ASP A 160 -2.77 -22.75 1.97
C ASP A 160 -4.22 -22.81 2.50
N CYS A 161 -4.68 -24.00 2.90
CA CYS A 161 -6.00 -24.17 3.51
C CYS A 161 -6.16 -23.37 4.81
N LEU A 162 -5.11 -23.25 5.62
CA LEU A 162 -5.12 -22.44 6.84
C LEU A 162 -5.17 -20.94 6.52
N GLN A 163 -4.48 -20.48 5.48
CA GLN A 163 -4.59 -19.10 5.01
C GLN A 163 -5.99 -18.80 4.49
N TYR A 164 -6.56 -19.69 3.68
CA TYR A 164 -7.95 -19.55 3.23
C TYR A 164 -8.94 -19.59 4.38
N LYS A 165 -8.74 -20.47 5.38
CA LYS A 165 -9.58 -20.49 6.60
C LYS A 165 -9.49 -19.17 7.35
N ALA A 166 -8.28 -18.65 7.60
CA ALA A 166 -8.10 -17.38 8.29
C ALA A 166 -8.77 -16.22 7.56
N PHE A 167 -8.68 -16.19 6.23
CA PHE A 167 -9.37 -15.21 5.40
C PHE A 167 -10.91 -15.33 5.48
N LEU A 168 -11.43 -16.55 5.42
CA LEU A 168 -12.87 -16.79 5.57
C LEU A 168 -13.37 -16.47 6.98
N ASP A 169 -12.58 -16.73 8.01
CA ASP A 169 -12.89 -16.37 9.39
C ASP A 169 -12.94 -14.84 9.55
N GLU A 170 -12.03 -14.09 8.91
CA GLU A 170 -12.07 -12.62 8.90
C GLU A 170 -13.30 -12.04 8.19
N LEU A 171 -13.77 -12.70 7.13
CA LEU A 171 -15.00 -12.32 6.42
C LEU A 171 -16.28 -12.82 7.09
N THR A 172 -16.18 -13.70 8.10
CA THR A 172 -17.34 -14.25 8.76
C THR A 172 -18.01 -13.17 9.63
N PRO A 173 -19.33 -12.92 9.45
CA PRO A 173 -20.02 -11.93 10.27
C PRO A 173 -19.93 -12.26 11.77
N PRO A 174 -19.63 -11.28 12.65
CA PRO A 174 -19.51 -11.53 14.10
C PRO A 174 -20.83 -11.99 14.72
N GLU A 175 -21.97 -11.64 14.11
CA GLU A 175 -23.30 -12.10 14.52
C GLU A 175 -23.42 -13.62 14.42
N TYR A 176 -22.88 -14.21 13.35
CA TYR A 176 -22.88 -15.66 13.16
C TYR A 176 -21.95 -16.36 14.16
N GLU A 177 -20.79 -15.78 14.45
CA GLU A 177 -19.87 -16.33 15.45
C GLU A 177 -20.53 -16.42 16.84
N VAL A 178 -21.22 -15.34 17.25
CA VAL A 178 -21.92 -15.27 18.52
C VAL A 178 -23.05 -16.29 18.58
N GLU A 179 -23.88 -16.39 17.52
CA GLU A 179 -24.97 -17.37 17.44
C GLU A 179 -24.47 -18.81 17.54
N GLN A 180 -23.36 -19.13 16.87
CA GLN A 180 -22.76 -20.46 16.94
C GLN A 180 -22.15 -20.75 18.32
N LEU A 181 -21.50 -19.78 18.95
CA LEU A 181 -20.97 -19.91 20.31
C LEU A 181 -22.10 -20.13 21.32
N ASP A 182 -23.21 -19.43 21.18
CA ASP A 182 -24.39 -19.60 22.03
C ASP A 182 -25.05 -20.94 21.80
N THR A 183 -25.19 -21.38 20.55
CA THR A 183 -25.68 -22.73 20.21
C THR A 183 -24.79 -23.81 20.83
N LYS A 184 -23.46 -23.65 20.76
CA LYS A 184 -22.50 -24.54 21.40
C LYS A 184 -22.67 -24.55 22.92
N ARG A 185 -22.81 -23.38 23.55
CA ARG A 185 -23.05 -23.23 24.99
C ARG A 185 -24.35 -23.90 25.40
N GLN A 186 -25.44 -23.70 24.65
CA GLN A 186 -26.73 -24.35 24.89
C GLN A 186 -26.62 -25.88 24.80
N ARG A 187 -25.94 -26.42 23.78
CA ARG A 187 -25.71 -27.87 23.68
C ARG A 187 -24.90 -28.41 24.86
N GLN A 188 -23.86 -27.69 25.30
CA GLN A 188 -23.08 -28.06 26.48
C GLN A 188 -23.92 -28.05 27.75
N MET A 189 -24.77 -27.03 27.94
CA MET A 189 -25.71 -26.94 29.05
C MET A 189 -26.76 -28.06 29.01
N GLN A 190 -27.29 -28.42 27.84
CA GLN A 190 -28.21 -29.55 27.69
C GLN A 190 -27.54 -30.89 28.03
N ARG A 191 -26.29 -31.11 27.62
CA ARG A 191 -25.53 -32.31 28.00
C ARG A 191 -25.30 -32.38 29.51
N LEU A 192 -24.95 -31.24 30.11
CA LEU A 192 -24.82 -31.12 31.56
C LEU A 192 -26.15 -31.46 32.25
N GLN A 193 -27.25 -30.88 31.77
CA GLN A 193 -28.58 -31.11 32.34
C GLN A 193 -28.98 -32.59 32.23
N LYS A 194 -28.83 -33.22 31.07
CA LYS A 194 -29.08 -34.66 30.90
C LYS A 194 -28.25 -35.51 31.86
N ARG A 195 -27.00 -35.12 32.13
CA ARG A 195 -26.13 -35.82 33.09
C ARG A 195 -26.60 -35.62 34.52
N LYS A 196 -27.00 -34.39 34.88
CA LYS A 196 -27.63 -34.05 36.16
C LYS A 196 -28.91 -34.86 36.37
N ASP A 197 -29.81 -34.87 35.39
CA ASP A 197 -31.07 -35.61 35.42
C ASP A 197 -30.83 -37.12 35.55
N LYS A 198 -29.82 -37.66 34.86
CA LYS A 198 -29.44 -39.07 35.00
C LYS A 198 -28.97 -39.42 36.42
N ILE A 199 -28.11 -38.57 37.00
CA ILE A 199 -27.63 -38.75 38.38
C ILE A 199 -28.79 -38.63 39.37
N LEU A 200 -29.71 -37.68 39.15
CA LEU A 200 -30.90 -37.51 39.97
C LEU A 200 -31.82 -38.74 39.88
N ALA A 201 -32.08 -39.26 38.68
CA ALA A 201 -32.91 -40.45 38.48
C ALA A 201 -32.28 -41.70 39.12
N GLU A 202 -30.96 -41.88 39.00
CA GLU A 202 -30.24 -42.96 39.68
C GLU A 202 -30.37 -42.84 41.21
N TRP A 203 -30.26 -41.63 41.75
CA TRP A 203 -30.47 -41.36 43.18
C TRP A 203 -31.92 -41.59 43.61
N GLU A 204 -32.92 -41.19 42.83
CA GLU A 204 -34.34 -41.41 43.12
C GLU A 204 -34.67 -42.89 43.18
N VAL A 205 -34.16 -43.70 42.23
CA VAL A 205 -34.29 -45.15 42.26
C VAL A 205 -33.64 -45.73 43.51
N GLN A 206 -32.44 -45.27 43.88
CA GLN A 206 -31.78 -45.69 45.12
C GLN A 206 -32.56 -45.28 46.37
N LYS A 207 -33.13 -44.08 46.40
CA LYS A 207 -33.97 -43.57 47.48
C LYS A 207 -35.25 -44.39 47.64
N VAL A 208 -35.97 -44.68 46.55
CA VAL A 208 -37.18 -45.51 46.59
C VAL A 208 -36.85 -46.93 47.05
N ARG A 209 -35.75 -47.51 46.56
CA ARG A 209 -35.29 -48.84 46.98
C ARG A 209 -34.99 -48.90 48.48
N THR A 210 -34.26 -47.90 48.99
CA THR A 210 -33.92 -47.82 50.43
C THR A 210 -35.15 -47.58 51.29
N LEU A 211 -36.12 -46.78 50.83
CA LEU A 211 -37.41 -46.60 51.52
C LEU A 211 -38.26 -47.87 51.53
N ALA A 212 -38.34 -48.61 50.43
CA ALA A 212 -39.05 -49.89 50.38
C ALA A 212 -38.42 -50.93 51.33
N GLU A 213 -37.08 -50.93 51.45
CA GLU A 213 -36.36 -51.80 52.39
C GLU A 213 -36.62 -51.41 53.87
N ILE A 214 -36.82 -50.12 54.15
CA ILE A 214 -37.26 -49.63 55.47
C ILE A 214 -38.71 -50.08 55.75
N GLU A 215 -39.62 -49.91 54.80
CA GLU A 215 -41.03 -50.28 54.96
C GLU A 215 -41.20 -51.81 55.15
N GLU A 216 -40.46 -52.63 54.40
CA GLU A 216 -40.43 -54.08 54.62
C GLU A 216 -39.91 -54.42 56.02
N ARG A 217 -38.87 -53.73 56.51
CA ARG A 217 -38.40 -53.90 57.87
C ARG A 217 -39.43 -53.50 58.92
N GLU A 218 -40.13 -52.37 58.73
CA GLU A 218 -41.20 -51.94 59.63
C GLU A 218 -42.38 -52.92 59.66
N LYS A 219 -42.72 -53.53 58.51
CA LYS A 219 -43.73 -54.59 58.44
C LYS A 219 -43.27 -55.85 59.20
N ILE A 220 -42.03 -56.27 59.00
CA ILE A 220 -41.43 -57.40 59.72
C ILE A 220 -41.36 -57.13 61.24
N GLU A 221 -41.14 -55.88 61.65
CA GLU A 221 -41.15 -55.47 63.05
C GLU A 221 -42.57 -55.44 63.66
N LYS A 222 -43.58 -55.01 62.88
CA LYS A 222 -44.99 -55.04 63.29
C LYS A 222 -45.59 -56.45 63.36
N ASP A 223 -45.12 -57.37 62.53
CA ASP A 223 -45.56 -58.78 62.53
C ASP A 223 -44.90 -59.63 63.65
N ARG A 224 -44.14 -59.00 64.55
CA ARG A 224 -43.47 -59.67 65.66
C ARG A 224 -44.40 -59.76 66.88
N PRO A 225 -44.83 -60.96 67.34
CA PRO A 225 -45.72 -61.08 68.50
C PRO A 225 -44.99 -60.73 69.80
N GLU A 226 -45.62 -59.89 70.64
CA GLU A 226 -45.18 -59.66 72.03
C GLU A 226 -45.20 -60.98 72.79
N LYS A 227 -44.03 -61.44 73.25
CA LYS A 227 -43.93 -62.51 74.24
C LYS A 227 -43.25 -62.01 75.50
N ASP A 228 -44.08 -62.00 76.52
CA ASP A 228 -43.80 -61.78 77.91
C ASP A 228 -42.97 -62.95 78.52
N THR A 229 -42.24 -62.63 79.59
CA THR A 229 -41.64 -63.50 80.62
C THR A 229 -40.19 -64.08 80.47
N LYS A 230 -39.30 -63.46 81.26
CA LYS A 230 -38.48 -64.01 82.36
C LYS A 230 -37.46 -65.15 82.15
N SER A 231 -36.20 -64.74 82.30
CA SER A 231 -35.18 -65.23 83.28
C SER A 231 -34.10 -66.25 82.87
N ASN A 232 -32.84 -65.81 83.12
CA ASN A 232 -31.60 -66.53 83.53
C ASN A 232 -31.02 -67.67 82.65
N ASN A 233 -29.73 -67.75 82.30
CA ASN A 233 -28.52 -67.03 82.72
C ASN A 233 -27.34 -67.36 81.75
N LYS A 234 -26.41 -66.40 81.58
CA LYS A 234 -24.96 -66.52 81.22
C LYS A 234 -24.51 -67.13 79.87
N LYS A 235 -24.10 -66.27 78.94
CA LYS A 235 -22.69 -65.82 78.68
C LYS A 235 -22.63 -64.88 77.47
N LYS A 236 -21.98 -63.72 77.61
CA LYS A 236 -21.65 -62.79 76.50
C LYS A 236 -20.74 -63.49 75.48
N PRO A 237 -20.84 -63.13 74.19
CA PRO A 237 -19.89 -62.13 73.70
C PRO A 237 -20.55 -60.95 73.01
N GLU A 238 -19.83 -59.85 73.03
CA GLU A 238 -20.08 -58.61 72.34
C GLU A 238 -20.27 -58.84 70.83
N LYS A 239 -21.36 -58.31 70.31
CA LYS A 239 -21.34 -57.42 69.15
C LYS A 239 -22.57 -56.57 69.30
N SER A 240 -22.35 -55.31 69.68
CA SER A 240 -23.33 -54.25 69.53
C SER A 240 -23.77 -54.22 68.06
N SER A 241 -24.86 -54.92 67.77
CA SER A 241 -25.70 -54.61 66.62
C SER A 241 -26.26 -53.22 66.91
N LYS A 242 -25.48 -52.19 66.62
CA LYS A 242 -26.06 -50.93 66.17
C LYS A 242 -26.86 -51.34 64.95
N SER A 243 -28.17 -51.46 65.13
CA SER A 243 -29.14 -51.27 64.07
C SER A 243 -28.60 -50.15 63.20
N LYS A 244 -28.05 -50.50 62.04
CA LYS A 244 -27.77 -49.48 61.04
C LYS A 244 -29.16 -49.01 60.64
N GLU A 245 -29.59 -47.88 61.21
CA GLU A 245 -30.66 -47.10 60.63
C GLU A 245 -30.35 -47.01 59.14
N ILE A 246 -31.26 -47.54 58.32
CA ILE A 246 -31.15 -47.40 56.87
C ILE A 246 -31.47 -45.93 56.62
N ILE A 247 -30.44 -45.11 56.56
CA ILE A 247 -30.55 -43.68 56.30
C ILE A 247 -30.66 -43.52 54.79
N VAL A 248 -31.71 -42.81 54.33
CA VAL A 248 -31.88 -42.46 52.92
C VAL A 248 -30.60 -41.78 52.42
N PRO A 249 -30.00 -42.24 51.31
CA PRO A 249 -28.77 -41.65 50.79
C PRO A 249 -28.96 -40.14 50.56
N PRO A 250 -28.01 -39.29 51.01
CA PRO A 250 -28.13 -37.84 50.87
C PRO A 250 -28.14 -37.43 49.39
N MET A 251 -28.84 -36.34 49.07
CA MET A 251 -28.98 -35.86 47.70
C MET A 251 -27.59 -35.61 47.07
N PRO A 252 -27.33 -36.08 45.84
CA PRO A 252 -26.04 -35.85 45.19
C PRO A 252 -25.85 -34.35 44.98
N ASN A 253 -24.64 -33.84 45.24
CA ASN A 253 -24.33 -32.44 45.02
C ASN A 253 -24.09 -32.19 43.52
N LEU A 254 -25.03 -31.52 42.86
CA LEU A 254 -25.04 -31.25 41.41
C LEU A 254 -24.40 -29.90 41.05
N ASP A 255 -23.97 -29.09 42.01
CA ASP A 255 -23.58 -27.70 41.78
C ASP A 255 -22.19 -27.55 41.13
N HIS A 256 -21.31 -28.55 41.29
CA HIS A 256 -19.93 -28.53 40.77
C HIS A 256 -19.68 -29.51 39.61
N MET A 257 -20.68 -29.71 38.73
CA MET A 257 -20.47 -30.51 37.53
C MET A 257 -19.86 -29.66 36.40
N ALA A 258 -18.66 -30.01 35.95
CA ALA A 258 -17.96 -29.31 34.88
C ALA A 258 -18.66 -29.50 33.52
N LEU A 259 -18.66 -28.43 32.72
CA LEU A 259 -19.08 -28.47 31.32
C LEU A 259 -18.15 -29.41 30.53
N THR A 260 -18.74 -30.32 29.75
CA THR A 260 -17.97 -31.21 28.89
C THR A 260 -17.44 -30.43 27.69
N SER A 261 -16.11 -30.42 27.50
CA SER A 261 -15.50 -29.93 26.26
C SER A 261 -15.83 -30.90 25.13
N SER A 262 -16.79 -30.52 24.29
CA SER A 262 -17.00 -31.19 23.01
C SER A 262 -15.91 -30.72 22.05
N GLY A 263 -15.11 -31.64 21.51
CA GLY A 263 -14.22 -31.37 20.38
C GLY A 263 -14.94 -31.10 19.06
N GLU A 264 -16.26 -30.88 19.07
CA GLU A 264 -17.02 -30.42 17.91
C GLU A 264 -16.57 -29.01 17.51
N GLU A 265 -15.96 -28.95 16.33
CA GLU A 265 -15.60 -27.72 15.63
C GLU A 265 -16.86 -26.99 15.19
N ILE A 266 -16.86 -25.67 15.32
CA ILE A 266 -17.99 -24.82 14.90
C ILE A 266 -18.09 -24.91 13.37
N PRO A 267 -19.28 -25.15 12.79
CA PRO A 267 -19.44 -25.15 11.35
C PRO A 267 -19.03 -23.81 10.75
N MET A 268 -18.21 -23.84 9.69
CA MET A 268 -17.81 -22.64 8.96
C MET A 268 -19.05 -21.88 8.43
N TYR A 269 -18.96 -20.56 8.30
CA TYR A 269 -20.05 -19.76 7.73
C TYR A 269 -20.22 -20.05 6.22
N PHE A 270 -19.11 -20.08 5.50
CA PHE A 270 -19.07 -20.34 4.07
C PHE A 270 -19.11 -21.86 3.80
N GLN A 271 -20.22 -22.32 3.22
CA GLN A 271 -20.44 -23.73 2.85
C GLN A 271 -20.33 -23.95 1.34
N HIS A 272 -20.57 -22.90 0.56
CA HIS A 272 -20.51 -22.93 -0.90
C HIS A 272 -19.66 -21.77 -1.43
N PRO A 273 -18.76 -22.00 -2.41
CA PRO A 273 -17.92 -20.94 -2.97
C PRO A 273 -18.72 -19.74 -3.53
N GLN A 274 -19.94 -19.99 -4.00
CA GLN A 274 -20.82 -18.97 -4.56
C GLN A 274 -21.21 -17.91 -3.54
N GLN A 275 -21.31 -18.25 -2.25
CA GLN A 275 -21.65 -17.29 -1.19
C GLN A 275 -20.62 -16.17 -1.08
N LEU A 276 -19.33 -16.48 -1.22
CA LEU A 276 -18.27 -15.48 -1.20
C LEU A 276 -18.30 -14.60 -2.46
N LEU A 277 -18.55 -15.20 -3.62
CA LEU A 277 -18.71 -14.47 -4.87
C LEU A 277 -19.90 -13.51 -4.79
N ASP A 278 -21.03 -13.95 -4.25
CA ASP A 278 -22.23 -13.14 -4.09
C ASP A 278 -21.98 -11.94 -3.15
N ILE A 279 -21.19 -12.12 -2.08
CA ILE A 279 -20.76 -11.02 -1.20
C ILE A 279 -19.88 -10.03 -1.97
N PHE A 280 -18.92 -10.51 -2.76
CA PHE A 280 -18.09 -9.62 -3.57
C PHE A 280 -18.88 -8.87 -4.62
N THR A 281 -19.80 -9.52 -5.32
CA THR A 281 -20.67 -8.83 -6.29
C THR A 281 -21.56 -7.81 -5.59
N ALA A 282 -22.12 -8.12 -4.42
CA ALA A 282 -22.90 -7.16 -3.65
C ALA A 282 -22.06 -5.97 -3.16
N LEU A 283 -20.80 -6.20 -2.74
CA LEU A 283 -19.86 -5.13 -2.40
C LEU A 283 -19.47 -4.30 -3.61
N GLU A 284 -19.25 -4.91 -4.77
CA GLU A 284 -18.99 -4.22 -6.03
C GLU A 284 -20.18 -3.35 -6.44
N GLU A 285 -21.39 -3.89 -6.41
CA GLU A 285 -22.63 -3.16 -6.68
C GLU A 285 -22.83 -1.99 -5.69
N SER A 286 -22.62 -2.22 -4.39
CA SER A 286 -22.69 -1.19 -3.37
C SER A 286 -21.64 -0.10 -3.59
N ASN A 287 -20.41 -0.46 -3.93
CA ASN A 287 -19.33 0.49 -4.18
C ASN A 287 -19.62 1.31 -5.45
N LEU A 288 -20.11 0.68 -6.52
CA LEU A 288 -20.54 1.38 -7.73
C LEU A 288 -21.70 2.34 -7.44
N PHE A 289 -22.67 1.92 -6.64
CA PHE A 289 -23.77 2.77 -6.21
C PHE A 289 -23.29 3.97 -5.40
N LEU A 290 -22.36 3.78 -4.45
CA LEU A 290 -21.76 4.86 -3.67
C LEU A 290 -20.98 5.85 -4.55
N ILE A 291 -20.21 5.35 -5.52
CA ILE A 291 -19.49 6.18 -6.48
C ILE A 291 -20.47 7.01 -7.31
N GLN A 292 -21.53 6.39 -7.82
CA GLN A 292 -22.55 7.08 -8.61
C GLN A 292 -23.25 8.16 -7.77
N ASN A 293 -23.64 7.85 -6.53
CA ASN A 293 -24.25 8.83 -5.62
C ASN A 293 -23.28 9.98 -5.30
N SER A 294 -22.01 9.67 -5.06
CA SER A 294 -20.98 10.70 -4.85
C SER A 294 -20.84 11.62 -6.07
N GLN A 295 -20.89 11.08 -7.28
CA GLN A 295 -20.82 11.88 -8.51
C GLN A 295 -22.07 12.74 -8.70
N GLU A 296 -23.27 12.20 -8.44
CA GLU A 296 -24.52 12.95 -8.53
C GLU A 296 -24.58 14.08 -7.48
N THR A 297 -24.17 13.80 -6.25
CA THR A 297 -24.09 14.81 -5.19
C THR A 297 -23.02 15.87 -5.48
N GLU A 298 -21.89 15.49 -6.09
CA GLU A 298 -20.88 16.43 -6.57
C GLU A 298 -21.41 17.32 -7.70
N GLN A 299 -22.12 16.75 -8.67
CA GLN A 299 -22.74 17.50 -9.76
C GLN A 299 -23.77 18.51 -9.24
N THR A 300 -24.68 18.08 -8.36
CA THR A 300 -25.68 18.98 -7.76
C THR A 300 -25.04 20.10 -6.94
N LEU A 301 -23.91 19.82 -6.28
CA LEU A 301 -23.13 20.83 -5.58
C LEU A 301 -22.47 21.83 -6.55
N GLU A 302 -21.93 21.36 -7.67
CA GLU A 302 -21.35 22.20 -8.72
C GLU A 302 -22.41 23.14 -9.31
N GLU A 303 -23.59 22.60 -9.64
CA GLU A 303 -24.75 23.37 -10.12
C GLU A 303 -25.21 24.42 -9.11
N LEU A 304 -25.31 24.04 -7.83
CA LEU A 304 -25.67 24.97 -6.76
C LEU A 304 -24.62 26.09 -6.60
N LYS A 305 -23.33 25.76 -6.68
CA LYS A 305 -22.23 26.75 -6.65
C LYS A 305 -22.31 27.69 -7.85
N GLN A 306 -22.61 27.19 -9.04
CA GLN A 306 -22.79 28.04 -10.22
C GLN A 306 -23.97 28.99 -10.05
N ASN A 307 -25.15 28.47 -9.66
CA ASN A 307 -26.34 29.28 -9.40
C ASN A 307 -26.09 30.35 -8.32
N PHE A 308 -25.35 30.00 -7.28
CA PHE A 308 -24.94 30.96 -6.25
C PHE A 308 -24.02 32.06 -6.82
N ARG A 309 -23.03 31.72 -7.64
CA ARG A 309 -22.14 32.71 -8.29
C ARG A 309 -22.91 33.66 -9.20
N GLU A 310 -23.84 33.13 -10.00
CA GLU A 310 -24.69 33.93 -10.89
C GLU A 310 -25.62 34.85 -10.09
N THR A 311 -26.29 34.31 -9.07
CA THR A 311 -27.16 35.09 -8.17
C THR A 311 -26.37 36.18 -7.45
N LYS A 312 -25.17 35.87 -6.93
CA LYS A 312 -24.29 36.86 -6.33
C LYS A 312 -23.92 37.97 -7.30
N LYS A 313 -23.53 37.63 -8.54
CA LYS A 313 -23.21 38.62 -9.59
C LYS A 313 -24.39 39.53 -9.93
N THR A 314 -25.62 38.99 -10.01
CA THR A 314 -26.81 39.80 -10.27
C THR A 314 -27.16 40.70 -9.09
N MET A 315 -27.04 40.21 -7.85
CA MET A 315 -27.26 41.01 -6.64
C MET A 315 -26.20 42.11 -6.49
N ASP A 316 -24.93 41.83 -6.77
CA ASP A 316 -23.85 42.81 -6.74
C ASP A 316 -24.10 43.94 -7.76
N ARG A 317 -24.55 43.59 -8.98
CA ARG A 317 -24.96 44.57 -10.00
C ARG A 317 -26.13 45.43 -9.55
N LYS A 318 -27.18 44.83 -8.99
CA LYS A 318 -28.34 45.56 -8.45
C LYS A 318 -27.93 46.49 -7.31
N THR A 319 -27.06 46.02 -6.42
CA THR A 319 -26.52 46.82 -5.32
C THR A 319 -25.70 47.99 -5.82
N GLN A 320 -24.86 47.78 -6.84
CA GLN A 320 -24.09 48.85 -7.47
C GLN A 320 -24.99 49.89 -8.15
N ALA A 321 -26.02 49.45 -8.88
CA ALA A 321 -26.99 50.35 -9.50
C ALA A 321 -27.77 51.16 -8.46
N LEU A 322 -28.20 50.54 -7.35
CA LEU A 322 -28.87 51.25 -6.27
C LEU A 322 -27.94 52.26 -5.58
N LYS A 323 -26.66 51.94 -5.40
CA LYS A 323 -25.67 52.89 -4.89
C LYS A 323 -25.51 54.09 -5.83
N GLN A 324 -25.37 53.84 -7.14
CA GLN A 324 -25.30 54.92 -8.14
C GLN A 324 -26.56 55.80 -8.10
N ASN A 325 -27.75 55.22 -8.01
CA ASN A 325 -28.99 55.98 -7.87
C ASN A 325 -29.03 56.81 -6.58
N ILE A 326 -28.52 56.27 -5.46
CA ILE A 326 -28.41 57.02 -4.21
C ILE A 326 -27.44 58.20 -4.38
N ASP A 327 -26.28 58.00 -4.99
CA ASP A 327 -25.29 59.05 -5.24
C ASP A 327 -25.85 60.14 -6.17
N GLU A 328 -26.59 59.76 -7.22
CA GLU A 328 -27.28 60.68 -8.13
C GLU A 328 -28.37 61.48 -7.42
N LEU A 329 -29.19 60.83 -6.60
CA LEU A 329 -30.22 61.52 -5.81
C LEU A 329 -29.60 62.47 -4.77
N GLN A 330 -28.50 62.07 -4.13
CA GLN A 330 -27.74 62.94 -3.22
C GLN A 330 -27.22 64.18 -3.95
N LEU A 331 -26.66 64.01 -5.16
CA LEU A 331 -26.20 65.12 -5.99
C LEU A 331 -27.36 66.04 -6.39
N GLN A 332 -28.52 65.48 -6.76
CA GLN A 332 -29.72 66.28 -7.07
C GLN A 332 -30.23 67.05 -5.86
N ILE A 333 -30.23 66.44 -4.67
CA ILE A 333 -30.60 67.11 -3.42
C ILE A 333 -29.63 68.27 -3.16
N GLU A 334 -28.32 68.07 -3.30
CA GLU A 334 -27.32 69.13 -3.10
C GLU A 334 -27.51 70.29 -4.12
N GLN A 335 -27.80 69.97 -5.38
CA GLN A 335 -28.12 70.97 -6.40
C GLN A 335 -29.41 71.74 -6.10
N GLU A 336 -30.45 71.07 -5.64
CA GLU A 336 -31.70 71.74 -5.24
C GLU A 336 -31.53 72.55 -3.96
N GLU A 337 -30.77 72.07 -2.98
CA GLU A 337 -30.44 72.82 -1.77
C GLU A 337 -29.63 74.08 -2.09
N THR A 338 -28.65 74.00 -2.99
CA THR A 338 -27.88 75.19 -3.44
C THR A 338 -28.76 76.20 -4.18
N LYS A 339 -29.66 75.76 -5.08
CA LYS A 339 -30.65 76.64 -5.72
C LYS A 339 -31.61 77.26 -4.71
N ALA A 340 -32.15 76.47 -3.78
CA ALA A 340 -33.03 76.95 -2.72
C ALA A 340 -32.32 77.96 -1.83
N ASN A 341 -31.05 77.76 -1.52
CA ASN A 341 -30.22 78.70 -0.77
C ASN A 341 -29.97 80.00 -1.57
N GLN A 342 -29.69 79.91 -2.87
CA GLN A 342 -29.57 81.10 -3.74
C GLN A 342 -30.88 81.89 -3.81
N LEU A 343 -32.02 81.20 -3.95
CA LEU A 343 -33.35 81.83 -3.93
C LEU A 343 -33.65 82.46 -2.58
N ARG A 344 -33.31 81.81 -1.46
CA ARG A 344 -33.42 82.40 -0.11
C ARG A 344 -32.56 83.65 0.04
N GLN A 345 -31.35 83.68 -0.49
CA GLN A 345 -30.51 84.88 -0.50
C GLN A 345 -31.14 85.99 -1.37
N ARG A 346 -31.67 85.65 -2.55
CA ARG A 346 -32.38 86.60 -3.43
C ARG A 346 -33.66 87.15 -2.79
N SER A 347 -34.43 86.32 -2.10
CA SER A 347 -35.66 86.76 -1.43
C SER A 347 -35.37 87.59 -0.19
N GLN A 348 -34.30 87.30 0.55
CA GLN A 348 -33.78 88.20 1.59
C GLN A 348 -33.26 89.52 1.02
N GLY A 349 -32.80 89.52 -0.24
CA GLY A 349 -32.46 90.73 -1.01
C GLY A 349 -33.64 91.43 -1.70
N GLY A 350 -34.88 91.18 -1.27
CA GLY A 350 -36.13 91.74 -1.81
C GLY A 350 -36.32 93.26 -1.65
N THR A 351 -35.37 94.07 -2.11
CA THR A 351 -35.47 95.53 -2.23
C THR A 351 -35.83 95.99 -3.65
N GLY A 352 -36.17 95.05 -4.54
CA GLY A 352 -36.43 95.30 -5.97
C GLY A 352 -37.86 95.77 -6.30
N GLU A 353 -38.88 95.36 -5.54
CA GLU A 353 -40.28 95.73 -5.83
C GLU A 353 -40.51 97.24 -5.75
N ASN A 354 -39.85 97.94 -4.81
CA ASN A 354 -39.93 99.39 -4.67
C ASN A 354 -39.29 100.16 -5.84
N ALA A 355 -38.32 99.58 -6.54
CA ALA A 355 -37.66 100.24 -7.67
C ALA A 355 -38.51 100.17 -8.94
N GLN A 356 -39.12 99.02 -9.22
CA GLN A 356 -40.01 98.84 -10.37
C GLN A 356 -41.30 99.64 -10.24
N GLU A 357 -41.91 99.71 -9.05
CA GLU A 357 -43.12 100.52 -8.84
C GLU A 357 -42.85 102.02 -9.02
N ARG A 358 -41.67 102.51 -8.62
CA ARG A 358 -41.24 103.90 -8.88
C ARG A 358 -41.06 104.18 -10.36
N MET A 359 -40.42 103.26 -11.09
CA MET A 359 -40.21 103.41 -12.54
C MET A 359 -41.54 103.44 -13.30
N LEU A 360 -42.51 102.62 -12.91
CA LEU A 360 -43.85 102.61 -13.52
C LEU A 360 -44.62 103.90 -13.24
N LYS A 361 -44.50 104.48 -12.04
CA LYS A 361 -45.08 105.80 -11.73
C LYS A 361 -44.43 106.91 -12.55
N GLU A 362 -43.09 106.92 -12.63
CA GLU A 362 -42.38 107.93 -13.43
C GLU A 362 -42.74 107.84 -14.93
N LEU A 363 -42.90 106.63 -15.46
CA LEU A 363 -43.34 106.42 -16.83
C LEU A 363 -44.76 106.95 -17.06
N GLN A 364 -45.69 106.64 -16.15
CA GLN A 364 -47.07 107.14 -16.21
C GLN A 364 -47.11 108.67 -16.19
N ASP A 365 -46.32 109.31 -15.33
CA ASP A 365 -46.27 110.77 -15.23
C ASP A 365 -45.74 111.41 -16.52
N ARG A 366 -44.71 110.83 -17.16
CA ARG A 366 -44.18 111.33 -18.44
C ARG A 366 -45.17 111.15 -19.59
N VAL A 367 -45.86 110.01 -19.67
CA VAL A 367 -46.90 109.77 -20.69
C VAL A 367 -48.03 110.79 -20.53
N LEU A 368 -48.42 111.08 -19.29
CA LEU A 368 -49.44 112.09 -18.98
C LEU A 368 -49.00 113.51 -19.40
N GLU A 369 -47.73 113.87 -19.21
CA GLU A 369 -47.17 115.14 -19.69
C GLU A 369 -47.30 115.27 -21.22
N VAL A 370 -46.90 114.23 -21.96
CA VAL A 370 -46.98 114.22 -23.43
C VAL A 370 -48.43 114.28 -23.90
N TYR A 371 -49.32 113.52 -23.28
CA TYR A 371 -50.76 113.50 -23.58
C TYR A 371 -51.38 114.90 -23.50
N LYS A 372 -51.11 115.63 -22.42
CA LYS A 372 -51.55 117.02 -22.25
C LYS A 372 -50.94 117.96 -23.29
N ARG A 373 -49.65 117.80 -23.60
CA ARG A 373 -48.95 118.66 -24.57
C ARG A 373 -49.50 118.50 -25.99
N CYS A 374 -49.98 117.32 -26.34
CA CYS A 374 -50.61 117.01 -27.61
C CYS A 374 -52.05 117.54 -27.74
N GLY A 375 -52.58 118.21 -26.70
CA GLY A 375 -53.88 118.90 -26.75
C GLY A 375 -55.07 118.07 -26.24
N PHE A 376 -54.81 116.93 -25.59
CA PHE A 376 -55.86 116.11 -24.98
C PHE A 376 -56.11 116.52 -23.52
N GLU A 377 -57.37 116.53 -23.10
CA GLU A 377 -57.76 116.72 -21.69
C GLU A 377 -57.73 115.38 -20.96
N ALA A 378 -56.85 115.24 -19.96
CA ALA A 378 -56.75 114.00 -19.19
C ALA A 378 -57.94 113.88 -18.23
N GLU A 379 -58.93 113.05 -18.57
CA GLU A 379 -59.96 112.61 -17.62
C GLU A 379 -59.30 111.83 -16.48
N THR A 380 -59.79 112.00 -15.25
CA THR A 380 -59.12 111.57 -14.01
C THR A 380 -58.86 110.06 -13.85
N ASN A 381 -59.20 109.22 -14.83
CA ASN A 381 -58.98 107.77 -14.82
C ASN A 381 -58.40 107.18 -16.13
N SER A 382 -57.74 107.98 -16.98
CA SER A 382 -57.13 107.42 -18.20
C SER A 382 -55.91 106.54 -17.89
N SER A 383 -55.98 105.27 -18.31
CA SER A 383 -54.87 104.31 -18.21
C SER A 383 -53.68 104.74 -19.07
N THR A 384 -52.44 104.42 -18.68
CA THR A 384 -51.23 104.66 -19.49
C THR A 384 -51.41 104.17 -20.92
N LEU A 385 -51.97 102.98 -21.06
CA LEU A 385 -52.20 102.35 -22.35
C LEU A 385 -53.21 103.13 -23.20
N TYR A 386 -54.28 103.64 -22.57
CA TYR A 386 -55.29 104.46 -23.25
C TYR A 386 -54.70 105.78 -23.76
N MET A 387 -53.91 106.46 -22.92
CA MET A 387 -53.21 107.69 -23.32
C MET A 387 -52.24 107.46 -24.48
N LEU A 388 -51.55 106.31 -24.50
CA LEU A 388 -50.64 105.94 -25.59
C LEU A 388 -51.39 105.65 -26.88
N THR A 389 -52.52 104.93 -26.83
CA THR A 389 -53.33 104.63 -28.03
C THR A 389 -53.87 105.89 -28.69
N ASP A 390 -54.36 106.86 -27.91
CA ASP A 390 -54.82 108.16 -28.42
C ASP A 390 -53.66 109.00 -29.02
N LEU A 391 -52.48 108.94 -28.38
CA LEU A 391 -51.27 109.58 -28.92
C LEU A 391 -50.82 108.93 -30.23
N GLU A 392 -50.89 107.60 -30.33
CA GLU A 392 -50.59 106.84 -31.54
C GLU A 392 -51.55 107.22 -32.67
N ALA A 393 -52.86 107.25 -32.41
CA ALA A 393 -53.85 107.67 -33.40
C ALA A 393 -53.59 109.10 -33.90
N ARG A 394 -53.28 110.03 -33.00
CA ARG A 394 -52.94 111.41 -33.39
C ARG A 394 -51.64 111.50 -34.18
N LEU A 395 -50.65 110.67 -33.85
CA LEU A 395 -49.42 110.57 -34.62
C LEU A 395 -49.69 110.03 -36.02
N GLU A 396 -50.52 109.00 -36.17
CA GLU A 396 -50.91 108.46 -37.48
C GLU A 396 -51.66 109.49 -38.33
N ASP A 397 -52.55 110.28 -37.74
CA ASP A 397 -53.23 111.40 -38.43
C ASP A 397 -52.22 112.45 -38.93
N LEU A 398 -51.27 112.84 -38.07
CA LEU A 398 -50.24 113.81 -38.41
C LEU A 398 -49.26 113.27 -39.47
N LEU A 399 -48.89 111.99 -39.39
CA LEU A 399 -48.03 111.34 -40.37
C LEU A 399 -48.74 111.20 -41.72
N SER A 400 -50.03 110.86 -41.74
CA SER A 400 -50.84 110.86 -42.95
C SER A 400 -50.89 112.26 -43.58
N ALA A 401 -51.13 113.29 -42.77
CA ALA A 401 -51.12 114.68 -43.22
C ALA A 401 -49.75 115.11 -43.78
N ILE A 402 -48.65 114.58 -43.24
CA ILE A 402 -47.29 114.79 -43.76
C ILE A 402 -47.10 114.06 -45.11
N GLU A 403 -47.57 112.82 -45.24
CA GLU A 403 -47.47 112.03 -46.48
C GLU A 403 -48.26 112.67 -47.63
N GLN A 404 -49.39 113.33 -47.33
CA GLN A 404 -50.21 114.03 -48.33
C GLN A 404 -49.71 115.44 -48.69
N MET A 405 -48.57 115.88 -48.16
CA MET A 405 -48.02 117.20 -48.51
C MET A 405 -47.42 117.21 -49.92
N PRO A 406 -47.63 118.28 -50.71
CA PRO A 406 -47.05 118.40 -52.05
C PRO A 406 -45.51 118.35 -52.01
N GLU A 407 -44.90 117.50 -52.86
CA GLU A 407 -43.44 117.33 -52.95
C GLU A 407 -42.70 118.65 -53.19
N GLU A 408 -43.28 119.59 -53.94
CA GLU A 408 -42.68 120.92 -54.16
C GLU A 408 -42.58 121.76 -52.87
N TYR A 409 -43.57 121.65 -51.98
CA TYR A 409 -43.55 122.35 -50.70
C TYR A 409 -42.49 121.76 -49.78
N VAL A 410 -42.41 120.42 -49.72
CA VAL A 410 -41.41 119.69 -48.91
C VAL A 410 -40.00 120.02 -49.40
N ALA A 411 -39.73 119.94 -50.71
CA ALA A 411 -38.42 120.26 -51.27
C ALA A 411 -37.99 121.72 -51.03
N LYS A 412 -38.95 122.66 -51.01
CA LYS A 412 -38.68 124.07 -50.68
C LYS A 412 -38.36 124.26 -49.21
N ALA A 413 -39.14 123.64 -48.32
CA ALA A 413 -38.92 123.68 -46.87
C ALA A 413 -37.59 123.00 -46.47
N GLU A 414 -37.23 121.88 -47.10
CA GLU A 414 -35.94 121.22 -46.91
C GLU A 414 -34.77 122.10 -47.35
N LYS A 415 -34.85 122.72 -48.54
CA LYS A 415 -33.81 123.66 -49.00
C LYS A 415 -33.67 124.85 -48.06
N GLU A 416 -34.76 125.36 -47.50
CA GLU A 416 -34.76 126.45 -46.54
C GLU A 416 -34.16 126.05 -45.20
N LYS A 417 -34.55 124.89 -44.65
CA LYS A 417 -34.00 124.35 -43.39
C LYS A 417 -32.53 123.96 -43.52
N GLU A 418 -32.13 123.38 -44.64
CA GLU A 418 -30.73 123.04 -44.91
C GLU A 418 -29.89 124.32 -45.10
N LYS A 419 -30.44 125.37 -45.71
CA LYS A 419 -29.78 126.68 -45.77
C LYS A 419 -29.63 127.30 -44.37
N GLU A 420 -30.68 127.29 -43.56
CA GLU A 420 -30.67 127.78 -42.17
C GLU A 420 -29.64 127.02 -41.32
N ARG A 421 -29.59 125.69 -41.44
CA ARG A 421 -28.61 124.85 -40.76
C ARG A 421 -27.18 125.19 -41.16
N ARG A 422 -26.92 125.35 -42.47
CA ARG A 422 -25.60 125.76 -42.98
C ARG A 422 -25.19 127.14 -42.48
N GLU A 423 -26.13 128.09 -42.44
CA GLU A 423 -25.89 129.42 -41.88
C GLU A 423 -25.61 129.35 -40.38
N ARG A 424 -26.37 128.57 -39.60
CA ARG A 424 -26.15 128.40 -38.16
C ARG A 424 -24.78 127.77 -37.87
N VAL A 425 -24.40 126.70 -38.56
CA VAL A 425 -23.06 126.08 -38.41
C VAL A 425 -21.95 127.05 -38.78
N ARG A 426 -22.15 127.87 -39.83
CA ARG A 426 -21.18 128.88 -40.25
C ARG A 426 -21.05 130.01 -39.21
N GLN A 427 -22.18 130.50 -38.69
CA GLN A 427 -22.22 131.51 -37.63
C GLN A 427 -21.59 131.00 -36.33
N GLU A 428 -21.86 129.75 -35.93
CA GLU A 428 -21.23 129.14 -34.76
C GLU A 428 -19.73 129.01 -34.92
N ARG A 429 -19.24 128.58 -36.10
CA ARG A 429 -17.79 128.52 -36.36
C ARG A 429 -17.12 129.90 -36.30
N ILE A 430 -17.76 130.92 -36.87
CA ILE A 430 -17.27 132.30 -36.82
C ILE A 430 -17.28 132.83 -35.37
N SER A 431 -18.36 132.59 -34.62
CA SER A 431 -18.49 132.99 -33.22
C SER A 431 -17.46 132.28 -32.33
N GLN A 432 -17.21 130.98 -32.54
CA GLN A 432 -16.18 130.24 -31.81
C GLN A 432 -14.78 130.79 -32.10
N GLN A 433 -14.47 131.11 -33.37
CA GLN A 433 -13.20 131.76 -33.72
C GLN A 433 -13.07 133.16 -33.07
N GLN A 434 -14.13 133.97 -33.09
CA GLN A 434 -14.15 135.27 -32.43
C GLN A 434 -13.97 135.15 -30.92
N LYS A 435 -14.70 134.26 -30.23
CA LYS A 435 -14.52 134.02 -28.79
C LYS A 435 -13.11 133.56 -28.46
N MET A 436 -12.54 132.65 -29.24
CA MET A 436 -11.15 132.22 -29.05
C MET A 436 -10.16 133.37 -29.25
N TYR A 437 -10.41 134.26 -30.20
CA TYR A 437 -9.59 135.46 -30.43
C TYR A 437 -9.74 136.47 -29.28
N GLU A 438 -10.97 136.76 -28.86
CA GLU A 438 -11.29 137.63 -27.74
C GLU A 438 -10.72 137.10 -26.42
N GLU A 439 -10.81 135.80 -26.15
CA GLU A 439 -10.20 135.18 -24.96
C GLU A 439 -8.69 135.30 -24.98
N ARG A 440 -8.04 135.10 -26.14
CA ARG A 440 -6.59 135.33 -26.28
C ARG A 440 -6.25 136.80 -26.03
N MET A 441 -7.03 137.71 -26.59
CA MET A 441 -6.82 139.16 -26.43
C MET A 441 -7.06 139.59 -24.97
N LYS A 442 -8.09 139.07 -24.31
CA LYS A 442 -8.43 139.32 -22.91
C LYS A 442 -7.38 138.73 -21.97
N LYS A 443 -6.93 137.49 -22.19
CA LYS A 443 -5.81 136.91 -21.42
C LYS A 443 -4.51 137.68 -21.64
N SER A 444 -4.27 138.21 -22.85
CA SER A 444 -3.12 139.08 -23.12
C SER A 444 -3.23 140.38 -22.32
N MET A 445 -4.38 141.06 -22.41
CA MET A 445 -4.66 142.31 -21.70
C MET A 445 -4.62 142.14 -20.18
N GLU A 446 -5.17 141.05 -19.65
CA GLU A 446 -5.15 140.72 -18.22
C GLU A 446 -3.74 140.39 -17.73
N ARG A 447 -2.90 139.75 -18.56
CA ARG A 447 -1.46 139.61 -18.28
C ARG A 447 -0.75 140.96 -18.29
N SER A 448 -1.15 141.90 -19.17
CA SER A 448 -0.60 143.26 -19.19
C SER A 448 -1.03 144.10 -17.98
N MET A 449 -2.26 143.88 -17.49
CA MET A 449 -2.86 144.65 -16.38
C MET A 449 -2.55 144.07 -14.99
N GLN A 450 -2.08 142.83 -14.89
CA GLN A 450 -1.61 142.29 -13.61
C GLN A 450 -0.36 143.03 -13.14
N ALA A 451 -0.46 143.59 -11.92
CA ALA A 451 0.65 144.30 -11.29
C ALA A 451 1.90 143.39 -11.24
N PRO A 452 3.09 143.89 -11.61
CA PRO A 452 4.30 143.09 -11.67
C PRO A 452 4.53 142.35 -10.35
N LYS A 453 4.61 141.01 -10.40
CA LYS A 453 4.81 140.17 -9.19
C LYS A 453 6.11 140.58 -8.48
N LYS A 454 5.99 141.14 -7.28
CA LYS A 454 7.14 141.50 -6.44
C LYS A 454 7.77 140.24 -5.86
N ARG A 455 9.01 139.96 -6.26
CA ARG A 455 9.79 138.81 -5.76
C ARG A 455 10.25 139.11 -4.33
N LYS A 456 9.97 138.22 -3.37
CA LYS A 456 10.57 138.26 -2.03
C LYS A 456 11.75 137.28 -2.00
N GLY A 457 12.93 137.77 -1.65
CA GLY A 457 14.18 137.00 -1.55
C GLY A 457 15.26 137.40 -2.57
N ARG A 458 16.53 137.12 -2.25
CA ARG A 458 17.69 137.46 -3.07
C ARG A 458 17.66 136.70 -4.40
N GLN A 459 17.85 137.40 -5.50
CA GLN A 459 17.81 136.84 -6.85
C GLN A 459 18.93 135.82 -7.06
N VAL A 460 18.56 134.57 -7.34
CA VAL A 460 19.50 133.51 -7.73
C VAL A 460 19.96 133.79 -9.16
N MET A 461 21.24 134.12 -9.31
CA MET A 461 21.89 134.28 -10.61
C MET A 461 22.25 132.90 -11.15
N TRP A 462 21.52 132.45 -12.16
CA TRP A 462 21.86 131.25 -12.92
C TRP A 462 23.12 131.53 -13.74
N ARG A 463 24.09 130.61 -13.67
CA ARG A 463 25.27 130.63 -14.54
C ARG A 463 24.88 130.04 -15.90
N SER A 464 25.47 130.52 -16.98
CA SER A 464 25.16 130.09 -18.35
C SER A 464 25.40 128.58 -18.54
N HIS A 465 24.37 127.87 -19.02
CA HIS A 465 24.51 126.51 -19.55
C HIS A 465 24.72 126.55 -21.07
N PRO A 466 25.48 125.60 -21.66
CA PRO A 466 25.83 125.62 -23.08
C PRO A 466 24.75 124.96 -23.97
N GLU A 467 24.69 125.38 -25.24
CA GLU A 467 23.69 124.94 -26.21
C GLU A 467 23.90 123.50 -26.72
N ARG A 468 22.80 122.74 -26.81
CA ARG A 468 22.74 121.50 -27.60
C ARG A 468 21.46 121.45 -28.45
N HIS A 469 21.67 121.12 -29.72
CA HIS A 469 20.65 120.97 -30.76
C HIS A 469 19.78 119.71 -30.58
N ILE A 470 18.49 119.86 -30.88
CA ILE A 470 17.47 118.82 -30.90
C ILE A 470 17.40 118.18 -32.30
N LYS A 471 17.08 116.88 -32.39
CA LYS A 471 16.56 116.24 -33.60
C LYS A 471 15.25 115.50 -33.29
N HIS A 472 14.27 115.68 -34.19
CA HIS A 472 12.93 115.10 -34.21
C HIS A 472 12.89 113.79 -35.02
N ALA A 473 11.95 112.88 -34.70
CA ALA A 473 11.19 112.08 -35.69
C ALA A 473 9.99 111.32 -35.05
N GLU A 474 8.79 111.76 -35.43
CA GLU A 474 7.61 111.10 -36.05
C GLU A 474 7.02 109.73 -35.63
N ASP A 475 5.68 109.71 -35.71
CA ASP A 475 4.65 108.70 -35.38
C ASP A 475 4.20 107.85 -36.59
N GLU A 476 3.61 106.67 -36.33
CA GLU A 476 2.43 106.10 -37.02
C GLU A 476 1.73 105.05 -36.13
N ASP A 477 0.39 104.92 -36.19
CA ASP A 477 -0.28 103.63 -36.47
C ASP A 477 -1.84 103.65 -36.52
N LYS A 478 -2.38 102.70 -37.30
CA LYS A 478 -3.78 102.42 -37.70
C LYS A 478 -4.40 101.21 -36.93
N VAL A 479 -5.70 100.97 -37.18
CA VAL A 479 -6.64 100.03 -36.51
C VAL A 479 -6.91 98.74 -37.34
N ASP A 480 -7.26 97.61 -36.70
CA ASP A 480 -7.59 96.29 -37.30
C ASP A 480 -8.98 95.75 -36.85
N GLN A 481 -9.63 94.92 -37.69
CA GLN A 481 -10.99 94.33 -37.56
C GLN A 481 -10.96 92.80 -37.75
N GLY A 482 -11.71 92.06 -36.93
CA GLY A 482 -12.07 90.66 -37.25
C GLY A 482 -12.86 89.97 -36.15
N ASP A 483 -14.16 89.74 -36.36
CA ASP A 483 -15.00 88.76 -35.64
C ASP A 483 -16.41 88.71 -36.28
N GLU A 484 -16.66 87.84 -37.27
CA GLU A 484 -18.01 87.71 -37.86
C GLU A 484 -18.31 86.37 -38.60
N ALA A 485 -17.80 85.21 -38.14
CA ALA A 485 -17.86 83.97 -38.95
C ALA A 485 -18.55 82.70 -38.38
N ASP A 486 -19.28 82.72 -37.24
CA ASP A 486 -19.75 81.44 -36.61
C ASP A 486 -21.28 81.26 -36.40
N HIS A 487 -22.15 81.98 -37.12
CA HIS A 487 -23.61 81.86 -36.98
C HIS A 487 -24.36 81.32 -38.20
N GLN A 488 -23.89 80.22 -38.79
CA GLN A 488 -24.66 79.49 -39.82
C GLN A 488 -24.63 77.97 -39.60
N HIS A 489 -25.42 77.45 -38.66
CA HIS A 489 -25.97 76.08 -38.72
C HIS A 489 -27.07 75.93 -37.66
N PHE A 490 -28.32 76.22 -38.01
CA PHE A 490 -29.55 75.52 -37.57
C PHE A 490 -30.75 76.28 -38.16
N THR A 491 -31.36 75.74 -39.21
CA THR A 491 -32.68 76.12 -39.72
C THR A 491 -33.62 74.93 -39.52
N TRP A 492 -34.80 75.19 -38.97
CA TRP A 492 -35.98 74.33 -39.08
C TRP A 492 -36.79 74.71 -40.32
#